data_AF-A0A388JKP3-F1
#
_entry.id   AF-A0A388JKP3-F1
#
_cell.length_a   1.000
_cell.length_b   1.000
_cell.length_c   1.000
_cell.angle_alpha   90.00
_cell.angle_beta   90.00
_cell.angle_gamma   90.00
#
_symmetry.space_group_name_H-M   'P 1'
#
loop_
_entity.id
_entity.type
_entity.pdbx_description
1 polymer ?
#
loop_
_entity_poly.entity_id
_entity_poly.type
_entity_poly.pdbx_seq_one_letter_code
_entity_poly.pdbx_strand_id
1 'polypeptide(L)' 'QALDLVSTQDFSLIDLRTQREKGQSGLPSLPKNARKRFTAVR' A
#
# COMPACT_ATOMS: atom_id res chain seq x y z
N GLN A 1 -5.33 -1.16 14.52
CA GLN A 1 -6.37 -0.15 14.19
C GLN A 1 -6.32 0.31 12.74
N ALA A 2 -5.23 0.89 12.22
CA ALA A 2 -5.17 1.21 10.78
C ALA A 2 -5.23 -0.04 9.87
N LEU A 3 -4.54 -1.12 10.25
CA LEU A 3 -4.52 -2.38 9.48
C LEU A 3 -5.90 -3.05 9.40
N ASP A 4 -6.73 -2.90 10.44
CA ASP A 4 -8.07 -3.50 10.52
C ASP A 4 -9.03 -2.87 9.51
N LEU A 5 -8.94 -1.55 9.31
CA LEU A 5 -9.70 -0.81 8.31
C LEU A 5 -9.32 -1.25 6.88
N VAL A 6 -8.03 -1.49 6.66
CA VAL A 6 -7.43 -1.99 5.41
C VAL A 6 -7.74 -3.48 5.18
N SER A 7 -8.37 -4.16 6.13
CA SER A 7 -8.79 -5.56 5.99
C SER A 7 -10.30 -5.73 5.81
N THR A 8 -11.10 -4.74 6.24
CA THR A 8 -12.55 -4.89 6.39
C THR A 8 -13.39 -4.04 5.42
N GLN A 9 -12.81 -3.01 4.80
CA GLN A 9 -13.55 -2.09 3.92
C GLN A 9 -13.05 -2.14 2.46
N ASP A 10 -13.86 -1.66 1.52
CA ASP A 10 -13.42 -1.38 0.16
C ASP A 10 -12.65 -0.05 0.12
N PHE A 11 -11.32 -0.15 0.07
CA PHE A 11 -10.40 0.99 -0.03
C PHE A 11 -9.43 0.77 -1.20
N SER A 12 -8.86 1.87 -1.68
CA SER A 12 -7.72 1.87 -2.61
C SER A 12 -6.50 2.41 -1.88
N LEU A 13 -5.42 1.64 -1.84
CA LEU A 13 -4.12 2.10 -1.32
C LEU A 13 -3.34 2.75 -2.45
N ILE A 14 -2.98 4.02 -2.30
CA ILE A 14 -2.21 4.76 -3.31
C ILE A 14 -0.85 5.12 -2.73
N ASP A 15 0.22 4.68 -3.40
CA ASP A 15 1.58 5.01 -3.01
C ASP A 15 2.03 6.35 -3.63
N LEU A 16 1.94 7.40 -2.84
CA LEU A 16 2.33 8.77 -3.17
C LEU A 16 3.83 9.04 -3.00
N ARG A 17 4.62 8.06 -2.53
CA ARG A 17 6.06 8.23 -2.34
C ARG A 17 6.76 8.41 -3.69
N THR A 18 7.84 9.18 -3.70
CA THR A 18 8.68 9.36 -4.90
C THR A 18 9.43 8.07 -5.25
N GLN A 19 9.92 7.94 -6.49
CA GLN A 19 10.73 6.77 -6.88
C GLN A 19 11.97 6.59 -6.01
N ARG A 20 12.58 7.69 -5.55
CA ARG A 20 13.73 7.66 -4.65
C ARG A 20 13.39 6.97 -3.33
N GLU A 21 12.25 7.32 -2.74
CA GLU A 21 11.78 6.74 -1.48
C GLU A 21 11.39 5.26 -1.65
N LYS A 22 10.75 4.92 -2.79
CA LYS A 22 10.43 3.54 -3.16
C LYS A 22 11.68 2.66 -3.32
N GLY A 23 12.76 3.22 -3.87
CA GLY A 23 14.04 2.53 -4.02
C GLY A 23 14.75 2.25 -2.69
N GLN A 24 14.63 3.15 -1.70
CA GLN A 24 15.23 2.95 -0.38
C GLN A 24 14.45 1.98 0.51
N SER A 25 13.12 2.03 0.46
CA SER A 25 12.26 1.31 1.42
C SER A 25 11.62 0.04 0.87
N GLY A 26 11.68 -0.17 -0.45
CA GLY A 26 11.13 -1.35 -1.10
C GLY A 26 9.59 -1.41 -1.07
N LEU A 27 9.06 -2.60 -1.35
CA LEU A 27 7.62 -2.84 -1.34
C LEU A 27 7.09 -2.94 0.10
N PRO A 28 6.00 -2.23 0.44
CA PRO A 28 5.40 -2.35 1.76
C PRO A 28 4.88 -3.77 2.01
N SER A 29 5.09 -4.25 3.23
CA SER A 29 4.56 -5.54 3.72
C SER A 29 3.07 -5.42 3.99
N LEU A 30 2.28 -5.59 2.93
CA LEU A 30 0.83 -5.55 3.00
C LEU A 30 0.23 -6.95 3.16
N PRO A 31 -0.85 -7.12 3.95
CA PRO A 31 -1.66 -8.33 3.95
C PRO A 31 -2.14 -8.67 2.52
N LYS A 32 -2.33 -9.96 2.22
CA LYS A 32 -2.70 -10.44 0.87
C LYS A 32 -3.86 -9.67 0.23
N ASN A 33 -4.89 -9.33 1.01
CA ASN A 33 -6.07 -8.61 0.52
C ASN A 33 -5.75 -7.15 0.18
N ALA A 34 -4.96 -6.48 1.04
CA ALA A 34 -4.53 -5.11 0.83
C ALA A 34 -3.57 -4.96 -0.35
N ARG A 35 -2.71 -5.96 -0.57
CA ARG A 35 -1.74 -5.96 -1.68
C ARG A 35 -2.41 -5.98 -3.05
N LYS A 36 -3.58 -6.61 -3.19
CA LYS A 36 -4.37 -6.61 -4.43
C LYS A 36 -4.99 -5.24 -4.75
N ARG A 37 -5.11 -4.38 -3.73
CA ARG A 37 -5.75 -3.06 -3.80
C ARG A 37 -4.73 -1.92 -3.72
N PHE A 38 -3.45 -2.24 -3.89
CA PHE A 38 -2.34 -1.30 -3.84
C PHE A 38 -1.97 -0.83 -5.24
N THR A 39 -2.03 0.47 -5.46
CA THR A 39 -1.64 1.12 -6.71
C THR A 39 -0.45 2.04 -6.44
N ALA A 40 0.68 1.76 -7.09
CA ALA A 40 1.83 2.65 -7.06
C ALA A 40 1.73 3.67 -8.20
N VAL A 41 1.65 4.96 -7.84
CA VAL A 41 1.77 6.04 -8.83
C VAL A 41 3.23 6.12 -9.27
N ARG A 42 3.48 6.19 -10.58
CA ARG A 42 4.84 6.18 -11.17
C ARG A 42 5.54 7.52 -11.05
#